data_AF-A0A484DJ04-F1
#
_entry.id   AF-A0A484DJ04-F1
#
_cell.length_a   1.000
_cell.length_b   1.000
_cell.length_c   1.000
_cell.angle_alpha   90.00
_cell.angle_beta   90.00
_cell.angle_gamma   90.00
#
_symmetry.space_group_name_H-M   'P 1'
#
loop_
_entity.id
_entity.type
_entity.pdbx_description
1 polymer ?
#
loop_
_entity_poly.entity_id
_entity_poly.type
_entity_poly.pdbx_seq_one_letter_code
_entity_poly.pdbx_strand_id
1 'polypeptide(L)'
;MRRREEQRDESATPTDMETELDNSYGSITPNAPVKPPDRNVFSDGSTRVDFVLVWEEPINLQKEESTVVNPAHRKKREAFLNKLRLSRLLLEQKDVLQTKTKVTFVLLSAPWSVLCFYAEEISLRVPLQVVNSPIINWSEHFLSRLSLHNPFSQDVPNPPPQCFTCQFRTNKLQR
;
A
#
# COMPACT_ATOMS: atom_id res chain seq x y z
N MET A 1 -18.67 -53.85 21.15
CA MET A 1 -19.47 -52.64 20.87
C MET A 1 -18.88 -51.49 21.65
N ARG A 2 -18.13 -50.58 21.01
CA ARG A 2 -17.55 -49.40 21.65
C ARG A 2 -18.30 -48.15 21.23
N ARG A 3 -18.52 -47.32 22.25
CA ARG A 3 -19.45 -46.20 22.39
C ARG A 3 -19.06 -45.05 21.44
N ARG A 4 -20.05 -44.50 20.74
CA ARG A 4 -19.96 -43.33 19.86
C ARG A 4 -20.04 -42.09 20.75
N GLU A 5 -18.96 -41.32 20.82
CA GLU A 5 -18.99 -40.00 21.47
C GLU A 5 -19.30 -38.94 20.41
N GLU A 6 -20.41 -38.25 20.63
CA GLU A 6 -20.83 -37.05 19.92
C GLU A 6 -19.90 -35.90 20.35
N GLN A 7 -19.20 -35.27 19.40
CA GLN A 7 -18.61 -33.96 19.62
C GLN A 7 -19.58 -32.89 19.13
N ARG A 8 -19.92 -32.00 20.05
CA ARG A 8 -20.78 -30.84 19.88
C ARG A 8 -19.88 -29.59 19.92
N ASP A 9 -20.12 -28.70 18.95
CA ASP A 9 -19.84 -27.27 18.86
C ASP A 9 -18.42 -26.71 19.07
N GLU A 10 -17.91 -26.03 18.04
CA GLU A 10 -17.26 -24.72 18.20
C GLU A 10 -17.70 -23.82 17.04
N SER A 11 -18.68 -22.96 17.32
CA SER A 11 -19.13 -21.89 16.45
C SER A 11 -18.02 -20.85 16.28
N ALA A 12 -17.53 -20.70 15.05
CA ALA A 12 -16.56 -19.66 14.68
C ALA A 12 -17.17 -18.27 14.91
N THR A 13 -16.71 -17.60 15.97
CA THR A 13 -16.99 -16.19 16.19
C THR A 13 -15.98 -15.40 15.34
N PRO A 14 -16.42 -14.50 14.45
CA PRO A 14 -15.48 -13.62 13.74
C PRO A 14 -14.89 -12.67 14.78
N THR A 15 -13.58 -12.75 15.00
CA THR A 15 -12.84 -11.74 15.75
C THR A 15 -12.99 -10.41 15.03
N ASP A 16 -13.72 -9.47 15.63
CA ASP A 16 -13.72 -8.08 15.20
C ASP A 16 -12.27 -7.60 15.20
N MET A 17 -11.81 -7.11 14.06
CA MET A 17 -10.51 -6.43 13.97
C MET A 17 -10.65 -5.11 14.71
N GLU A 18 -10.27 -5.11 15.98
CA GLU A 18 -10.04 -3.88 16.75
C GLU A 18 -9.05 -3.02 15.96
N THR A 19 -9.53 -1.87 15.49
CA THR A 19 -8.72 -0.79 14.95
C THR A 19 -8.00 -0.09 16.09
N GLU A 20 -7.12 -0.79 16.77
CA GLU A 20 -6.07 -0.14 17.53
C GLU A 20 -5.02 0.33 16.53
N LEU A 21 -4.80 1.65 16.54
CA LEU A 21 -3.88 2.36 15.67
C LEU A 21 -2.45 2.04 16.10
N ASP A 22 -2.03 0.80 15.90
CA ASP A 22 -0.74 0.35 16.42
C ASP A 22 0.40 0.92 15.59
N ASN A 23 1.37 1.43 16.33
CA ASN A 23 2.39 2.36 15.85
C ASN A 23 3.10 1.86 14.58
N SER A 24 3.13 2.76 13.60
CA SER A 24 3.97 2.79 12.41
C SER A 24 5.24 1.92 12.52
N TYR A 25 5.26 0.85 11.73
CA TYR A 25 6.47 0.12 11.37
C TYR A 25 7.48 1.09 10.75
N GLY A 26 8.54 1.43 11.50
CA GLY A 26 9.68 2.21 10.99
C GLY A 26 10.13 3.43 11.80
N SER A 27 9.53 3.76 12.95
CA SER A 27 9.98 4.93 13.74
C SER A 27 11.10 4.59 14.73
N ILE A 28 12.31 5.11 14.50
CA ILE A 28 13.42 5.08 15.47
C ILE A 28 13.37 6.37 16.32
N THR A 29 13.35 6.18 17.63
CA THR A 29 13.45 7.14 18.77
C THR A 29 12.14 7.60 19.43
N PRO A 30 11.99 7.46 20.78
CA PRO A 30 10.75 7.82 21.47
C PRO A 30 10.68 9.27 21.99
N ASN A 31 11.77 10.06 21.96
CA ASN A 31 11.88 11.28 22.79
C ASN A 31 12.37 12.52 22.03
N ALA A 32 11.77 12.84 20.88
CA ALA A 32 11.92 14.14 20.25
C ALA A 32 10.67 15.00 20.51
N PRO A 33 10.79 16.32 20.75
CA PRO A 33 9.63 17.20 20.90
C PRO A 33 8.76 17.09 19.64
N VAL A 34 7.51 16.69 19.83
CA VAL A 34 6.52 16.48 18.78
C VAL A 34 6.23 17.84 18.13
N LYS A 35 6.97 18.15 17.07
CA LYS A 35 6.49 19.06 16.03
C LYS A 35 5.08 18.58 15.65
N PRO A 36 4.11 19.47 15.33
CA PRO A 36 2.83 19.01 14.81
C PRO A 36 3.15 17.99 13.72
N PRO A 37 2.60 16.76 13.80
CA PRO A 37 3.02 15.70 12.90
C PRO A 37 2.88 16.24 11.49
N ASP A 38 3.98 16.23 10.72
CA ASP A 38 3.94 16.53 9.29
C ASP A 38 3.02 15.47 8.69
N ARG A 39 1.72 15.78 8.63
CA ARG A 39 0.71 14.85 8.16
C ARG A 39 0.86 14.81 6.65
N ASN A 40 1.07 13.60 6.11
CA ASN A 40 1.06 13.33 4.66
C ASN A 40 -0.35 13.47 4.10
N VAL A 41 -0.90 14.68 4.19
CA VAL A 41 -2.25 15.04 3.78
C VAL A 41 -2.23 16.28 2.89
N PHE A 42 -3.32 16.48 2.15
CA PHE A 42 -3.59 17.67 1.38
C PHE A 42 -3.73 18.90 2.31
N SER A 43 -3.82 20.09 1.71
CA SER A 43 -4.04 21.35 2.47
C SER A 43 -5.39 21.39 3.21
N ASP A 44 -6.32 20.49 2.90
CA ASP A 44 -7.55 20.28 3.65
C ASP A 44 -7.33 19.63 5.03
N GLY A 45 -6.13 19.12 5.30
CA GLY A 45 -5.75 18.46 6.55
C GLY A 45 -6.30 17.04 6.71
N SER A 46 -6.99 16.49 5.71
CA SER A 46 -7.72 15.21 5.83
C SER A 46 -7.39 14.20 4.72
N THR A 47 -7.22 14.66 3.48
CA THR A 47 -7.03 13.77 2.33
C THR A 47 -5.59 13.26 2.30
N ARG A 48 -5.37 11.96 2.51
CA ARG A 48 -4.03 11.36 2.53
C ARG A 48 -3.38 11.36 1.14
N VAL A 49 -2.09 11.71 1.10
CA VAL A 49 -1.28 11.69 -0.13
C VAL A 49 -0.77 10.27 -0.38
N ASP A 50 -1.07 9.70 -1.55
CA ASP A 50 -0.59 8.39 -1.98
C ASP A 50 0.63 8.49 -2.91
N PHE A 51 0.66 9.53 -3.76
CA PHE A 51 1.74 9.72 -4.73
C PHE A 51 2.03 11.20 -4.98
N VAL A 52 3.26 11.53 -5.39
CA VAL A 52 3.67 12.91 -5.70
C VAL A 52 4.33 12.95 -7.07
N LEU A 53 3.81 13.77 -7.97
CA LEU A 53 4.46 14.09 -9.25
C LEU A 53 5.25 15.39 -9.10
N VAL A 54 6.48 15.44 -9.61
CA VAL A 54 7.35 16.62 -9.49
C VAL A 54 7.97 16.92 -10.85
N TRP A 55 7.98 18.20 -11.21
CA TRP A 55 8.77 18.67 -12.34
C TRP A 55 9.22 20.11 -12.14
N GLU A 56 10.28 20.50 -12.86
CA GLU A 56 10.83 21.84 -12.84
C GLU A 56 10.62 22.55 -14.18
N GLU A 57 10.27 23.83 -14.13
CA GLU A 57 10.21 24.72 -15.28
C GLU A 57 11.10 25.94 -14.99
N PRO A 58 12.07 26.31 -15.84
CA PRO A 58 12.75 27.61 -15.74
C PRO A 58 11.73 28.76 -15.72
N ILE A 59 11.93 29.68 -14.79
CA ILE A 59 11.20 30.95 -14.74
C ILE A 59 11.86 31.82 -15.80
N ASN A 60 11.13 32.10 -16.89
CA ASN A 60 11.59 32.91 -18.02
C ASN A 60 11.85 34.36 -17.56
N LEU A 61 12.95 34.60 -16.87
CA LEU A 61 13.32 35.93 -16.42
C LEU A 61 14.05 36.71 -17.51
N GLN A 62 14.80 36.07 -18.41
CA GLN A 62 15.43 36.74 -19.55
C GLN A 62 15.59 35.78 -20.72
N LYS A 63 15.38 36.28 -21.95
CA LYS A 63 15.65 35.59 -23.22
C LYS A 63 17.14 35.20 -23.31
N GLU A 64 17.53 34.07 -22.74
CA GLU A 64 18.84 33.46 -23.00
C GLU A 64 18.71 31.94 -23.15
N GLU A 65 18.38 31.55 -24.38
CA GLU A 65 18.79 30.40 -25.21
C GLU A 65 19.11 29.00 -24.66
N SER A 66 19.18 28.70 -23.37
CA SER A 66 19.73 27.40 -22.94
C SER A 66 18.75 26.31 -22.48
N THR A 67 17.49 26.62 -22.16
CA THR A 67 16.52 25.58 -21.75
C THR A 67 15.08 25.96 -22.12
N VAL A 68 14.76 25.87 -23.41
CA VAL A 68 13.37 25.93 -23.87
C VAL A 68 12.63 24.73 -23.30
N VAL A 69 11.83 24.91 -22.25
CA VAL A 69 10.80 23.91 -21.90
C VAL A 69 9.92 23.77 -23.14
N ASN A 70 10.09 22.68 -23.86
CA ASN A 70 9.38 22.46 -25.10
C ASN A 70 7.87 22.61 -24.80
N PRO A 71 7.14 23.55 -25.43
CA PRO A 71 5.72 23.77 -25.17
C PRO A 71 4.90 22.48 -25.36
N ALA A 72 5.41 21.51 -26.10
CA ALA A 72 4.85 20.17 -26.20
C ALA A 72 4.81 19.42 -24.85
N HIS A 73 5.83 19.52 -24.00
CA HIS A 73 5.83 18.87 -22.68
C HIS A 73 4.77 19.46 -21.76
N ARG A 74 4.56 20.79 -21.79
CA ARG A 74 3.49 21.44 -21.03
C ARG A 74 2.12 20.90 -21.46
N LYS A 75 1.84 20.85 -22.76
CA LYS A 75 0.60 20.29 -23.31
C LYS A 75 0.40 18.81 -22.92
N LYS A 76 1.47 18.01 -22.98
CA LYS A 76 1.43 16.58 -22.56
C LYS A 76 1.15 16.42 -21.08
N ARG A 77 1.76 17.25 -20.21
CA ARG A 77 1.50 17.25 -18.77
C ARG A 77 0.06 17.61 -18.47
N GLU A 78 -0.46 18.67 -19.07
CA GLU A 78 -1.85 19.07 -18.89
C GLU A 78 -2.83 17.97 -19.32
N ALA A 79 -2.59 17.36 -20.49
CA ALA A 79 -3.38 16.22 -20.95
C ALA A 79 -3.30 15.02 -19.99
N PHE A 80 -2.12 14.73 -19.42
CA PHE A 80 -1.95 13.67 -18.43
C PHE A 80 -2.70 13.95 -17.14
N LEU A 81 -2.58 15.16 -16.58
CA LEU A 81 -3.30 15.57 -15.36
C LEU A 81 -4.83 15.54 -15.57
N ASN A 82 -5.30 15.94 -16.75
CA ASN A 82 -6.72 15.84 -17.09
C ASN A 82 -7.19 14.38 -17.15
N LYS A 83 -6.38 13.46 -17.69
CA LYS A 83 -6.68 12.02 -17.64
C LYS A 83 -6.75 11.50 -16.21
N LEU A 84 -5.83 11.91 -15.32
CA LEU A 84 -5.88 11.52 -13.90
C LEU A 84 -7.18 11.99 -13.21
N ARG A 85 -7.62 13.22 -13.49
CA ARG A 85 -8.92 13.73 -12.99
C ARG A 85 -10.10 12.92 -13.54
N LEU A 86 -10.08 12.58 -14.82
CA LEU A 86 -11.10 11.73 -15.44
C LEU A 86 -11.13 10.32 -14.85
N SER A 87 -9.99 9.79 -14.41
CA SER A 87 -9.87 8.55 -13.64
C SER A 87 -10.33 8.66 -12.18
N ARG A 88 -10.94 9.79 -11.79
CA ARG A 88 -11.46 10.08 -10.44
C ARG A 88 -10.39 10.10 -9.34
N LEU A 89 -9.15 10.39 -9.68
CA LEU A 89 -8.12 10.69 -8.69
C LEU A 89 -8.29 12.14 -8.19
N LEU A 90 -7.96 12.37 -6.93
CA LEU A 90 -7.89 13.70 -6.34
C LEU A 90 -6.49 14.25 -6.55
N LEU A 91 -6.41 15.53 -6.94
CA LEU A 91 -5.17 16.21 -7.25
C LEU A 91 -5.10 17.53 -6.49
N GLU A 92 -3.97 17.79 -5.84
CA GLU A 92 -3.62 19.10 -5.30
C GLU A 92 -2.27 19.54 -5.88
N GLN A 93 -2.23 20.75 -6.47
CA GLN A 93 -1.00 21.29 -7.03
C GLN A 93 -0.39 22.35 -6.12
N LYS A 94 0.91 22.24 -5.84
CA LYS A 94 1.71 23.21 -5.11
C LYS A 94 2.90 23.64 -5.94
N ASP A 95 3.02 24.93 -6.18
CA ASP A 95 4.13 25.51 -6.92
C ASP A 95 5.11 26.17 -5.94
N VAL A 96 6.38 25.79 -6.01
CA VAL A 96 7.47 26.38 -5.25
C VAL A 96 8.37 27.15 -6.21
N LEU A 97 8.44 28.47 -6.02
CA LEU A 97 9.34 29.31 -6.77
C LEU A 97 10.73 29.29 -6.12
N GLN A 98 11.73 28.91 -6.90
CA GLN A 98 13.14 29.11 -6.60
C GLN A 98 13.68 30.28 -7.41
N THR A 99 14.93 30.67 -7.18
CA THR A 99 15.54 31.88 -7.77
C THR A 99 15.48 31.94 -9.30
N LYS A 100 15.56 30.79 -9.99
CA LYS A 100 15.55 30.71 -11.48
C LYS A 100 14.60 29.64 -12.03
N THR A 101 14.00 28.83 -11.16
CA THR A 101 13.20 27.66 -11.52
C THR A 101 11.92 27.64 -10.70
N LYS A 102 10.85 27.16 -11.32
CA LYS A 102 9.57 26.87 -10.69
C LYS A 102 9.46 25.37 -10.58
N VAL A 103 9.43 24.86 -9.35
CA VAL A 103 9.20 23.43 -9.08
C VAL A 103 7.72 23.25 -8.81
N THR A 104 7.04 22.45 -9.62
CA THR A 104 5.63 22.11 -9.42
C THR A 104 5.54 20.71 -8.83
N PHE A 105 4.83 20.62 -7.71
CA PHE A 105 4.43 19.39 -7.04
C PHE A 105 2.94 19.15 -7.28
N VAL A 106 2.56 17.97 -7.73
CA VAL A 106 1.18 17.52 -7.78
C VAL A 106 1.01 16.33 -6.86
N LEU A 107 0.30 16.56 -5.77
CA LEU A 107 -0.10 15.54 -4.80
C LEU A 107 -1.29 14.77 -5.38
N LEU A 108 -1.22 13.45 -5.32
CA LEU A 108 -2.25 12.54 -5.77
C LEU A 108 -2.82 11.78 -4.56
N SER A 109 -4.14 11.63 -4.55
CA SER A 109 -4.85 10.76 -3.62
C SER A 109 -5.88 9.95 -4.39
N ALA A 110 -5.92 8.64 -4.13
CA ALA A 110 -6.87 7.71 -4.71
C ALA A 110 -8.05 7.53 -3.75
N PRO A 111 -9.27 7.97 -4.12
CA PRO A 111 -10.45 7.70 -3.32
C PRO A 111 -10.66 6.20 -3.12
N TRP A 112 -11.28 5.82 -1.99
CA TRP A 112 -11.57 4.43 -1.64
C TRP A 112 -12.24 3.65 -2.78
N SER A 113 -13.20 4.27 -3.47
CA SER A 113 -13.89 3.65 -4.61
C SER A 113 -12.96 3.30 -5.78
N VAL A 114 -11.96 4.13 -6.05
CA VAL A 114 -10.95 3.89 -7.09
C VAL A 114 -10.00 2.77 -6.65
N LEU A 115 -9.58 2.77 -5.39
CA LEU A 115 -8.76 1.71 -4.81
C LEU A 115 -9.46 0.34 -4.89
N CYS A 116 -10.74 0.26 -4.50
CA CYS A 116 -11.50 -0.98 -4.59
C CYS A 116 -11.61 -1.48 -6.03
N PHE A 117 -11.94 -0.59 -6.98
CA PHE A 117 -12.05 -0.95 -8.39
C PHE A 117 -10.75 -1.59 -8.91
N TYR A 118 -9.61 -0.92 -8.70
CA TYR A 118 -8.33 -1.45 -9.18
C TYR A 118 -7.85 -2.67 -8.39
N ALA A 119 -8.13 -2.76 -7.09
CA ALA A 119 -7.81 -3.94 -6.29
C ALA A 119 -8.52 -5.20 -6.81
N GLU A 120 -9.76 -5.05 -7.31
CA GLU A 120 -10.50 -6.15 -7.94
C GLU A 120 -9.92 -6.49 -9.33
N GLU A 121 -9.65 -5.49 -10.17
CA GLU A 121 -9.06 -5.68 -11.52
C GLU A 121 -7.71 -6.40 -11.46
N ILE A 122 -6.83 -6.02 -10.52
CA ILE A 122 -5.52 -6.67 -10.37
C ILE A 122 -5.59 -7.99 -9.58
N SER A 123 -6.78 -8.44 -9.17
CA SER A 123 -6.96 -9.66 -8.39
C SER A 123 -6.14 -9.66 -7.09
N LEU A 124 -6.08 -8.51 -6.41
CA LEU A 124 -5.29 -8.32 -5.19
C LEU A 124 -5.65 -9.41 -4.17
N ARG A 125 -4.65 -10.12 -3.63
CA ARG A 125 -4.87 -11.08 -2.54
C ARG A 125 -4.73 -10.36 -1.20
N VAL A 126 -5.77 -10.47 -0.38
CA VAL A 126 -5.83 -9.83 0.94
C VAL A 126 -5.82 -10.92 2.02
N PRO A 127 -5.09 -10.72 3.13
CA PRO A 127 -5.12 -11.66 4.25
C PRO A 127 -6.50 -11.66 4.91
N LEU A 128 -7.04 -12.85 5.15
CA LEU A 128 -8.26 -13.08 5.92
C LEU A 128 -7.94 -13.44 7.37
N GLN A 129 -6.97 -14.34 7.55
CA GLN A 129 -6.62 -14.88 8.85
C GLN A 129 -5.18 -15.35 8.86
N VAL A 130 -4.47 -15.06 9.95
CA VAL A 130 -3.13 -15.60 10.21
C VAL A 130 -3.25 -17.06 10.60
N VAL A 131 -2.45 -17.91 9.96
CA VAL A 131 -2.36 -19.34 10.26
C VAL A 131 -1.57 -19.49 11.55
N ASN A 132 -2.27 -19.85 12.64
CA ASN A 132 -1.67 -20.07 13.95
C ASN A 132 -1.19 -21.51 14.17
N SER A 133 -1.51 -22.43 13.25
CA SER A 133 -1.05 -23.81 13.32
C SER A 133 0.45 -23.89 12.97
N PRO A 134 1.22 -24.76 13.65
CA PRO A 134 2.64 -24.92 13.35
C PRO A 134 2.80 -25.35 11.88
N ILE A 135 3.73 -24.70 11.17
CA ILE A 135 4.07 -25.04 9.79
C ILE A 135 4.83 -26.37 9.83
N ILE A 136 4.14 -27.47 9.55
CA ILE A 136 4.76 -28.79 9.51
C ILE A 136 5.31 -29.01 8.10
N ASN A 137 6.63 -28.98 7.96
CA ASN A 137 7.33 -29.37 6.73
C ASN A 137 7.27 -30.91 6.58
N TRP A 138 6.16 -31.42 6.07
CA TRP A 138 5.93 -32.86 5.92
C TRP A 138 6.98 -33.55 5.05
N SER A 139 7.49 -32.86 4.03
CA SER A 139 8.57 -33.35 3.17
C SER A 139 9.87 -33.56 3.94
N GLU A 140 10.21 -32.68 4.89
CA GLU A 140 11.37 -32.84 5.77
C GLU A 140 11.27 -34.12 6.60
N HIS A 141 10.09 -34.34 7.19
CA HIS A 141 9.83 -35.53 8.00
C HIS A 141 9.82 -36.82 7.14
N PHE A 142 9.36 -36.75 5.89
CA PHE A 142 9.40 -37.89 4.98
C PHE A 142 10.83 -38.18 4.47
N LEU A 143 11.56 -37.16 4.05
CA LEU A 143 12.92 -37.30 3.52
C LEU A 143 13.93 -37.72 4.60
N SER A 144 13.77 -37.23 5.83
CA SER A 144 14.56 -37.71 6.98
C SER A 144 14.35 -39.20 7.26
N ARG A 145 13.12 -39.73 7.08
CA ARG A 145 12.89 -41.19 7.13
C ARG A 145 13.59 -41.95 6.01
N LEU A 146 13.82 -41.32 4.86
CA LEU A 146 14.59 -41.88 3.75
C LEU A 146 16.09 -41.58 3.83
N SER A 147 16.55 -40.94 4.91
CA SER A 147 17.93 -40.45 5.07
C SER A 147 18.39 -39.50 3.94
N LEU A 148 17.45 -38.78 3.32
CA LEU A 148 17.70 -37.77 2.30
C LEU A 148 17.57 -36.38 2.90
N HIS A 149 18.45 -35.47 2.48
CA HIS A 149 18.31 -34.05 2.79
C HIS A 149 17.21 -33.44 1.92
N ASN A 150 16.42 -32.54 2.51
CA ASN A 150 15.41 -31.76 1.78
C ASN A 150 16.06 -30.51 1.17
N PRO A 151 16.22 -30.41 -0.15
CA PRO A 151 16.80 -29.22 -0.77
C PRO A 151 15.85 -28.01 -0.75
N PHE A 152 14.60 -28.19 -0.31
CA PHE A 152 13.58 -27.15 -0.24
C PHE A 152 13.31 -26.64 1.18
N SER A 153 13.93 -27.21 2.22
CA SER A 153 13.83 -26.61 3.55
C SER A 153 14.73 -25.39 3.62
N GLN A 154 14.14 -24.28 4.07
CA GLN A 154 14.84 -23.03 4.24
C GLN A 154 14.65 -22.58 5.68
N ASP A 155 15.75 -22.52 6.43
CA ASP A 155 15.76 -21.95 7.76
C ASP A 155 16.05 -20.46 7.64
N VAL A 156 15.02 -19.63 7.83
CA VAL A 156 15.12 -18.17 7.75
C VAL A 156 14.70 -17.55 9.08
N PRO A 157 15.51 -16.64 9.64
CA PRO A 157 15.08 -15.85 10.79
C PRO A 157 13.86 -15.00 10.43
N ASN A 158 12.88 -14.92 11.33
CA ASN A 158 11.64 -14.14 11.19
C ASN A 158 10.87 -14.45 9.89
N PRO A 159 10.40 -15.69 9.68
CA PRO A 159 9.56 -16.00 8.54
C PRO A 159 8.29 -15.14 8.56
N PRO A 160 7.81 -14.66 7.41
CA PRO A 160 6.57 -13.89 7.38
C PRO A 160 5.39 -14.75 7.87
N PRO A 161 4.42 -14.15 8.57
CA PRO A 161 3.23 -14.89 8.99
C PRO A 161 2.51 -15.45 7.76
N GLN A 162 2.21 -16.74 7.78
CA GLN A 162 1.42 -17.36 6.74
C GLN A 162 -0.04 -16.99 6.95
N CYS A 163 -0.69 -16.43 5.94
CA CYS A 163 -2.08 -16.03 6.01
C CYS A 163 -2.92 -16.83 5.02
N PHE A 164 -4.14 -17.20 5.41
CA PHE A 164 -5.17 -17.52 4.44
C PHE A 164 -5.50 -16.24 3.68
N THR A 165 -5.38 -16.28 2.36
CA THR A 165 -5.66 -15.13 1.50
C THR A 165 -6.85 -15.41 0.61
N CYS A 166 -7.68 -14.41 0.35
CA CYS A 166 -8.65 -14.46 -0.73
C CYS A 166 -8.40 -13.36 -1.75
N GLN A 167 -8.94 -13.53 -2.95
CA GLN A 167 -9.00 -12.45 -3.93
C GLN A 167 -9.94 -11.36 -3.43
N PHE A 168 -9.52 -10.11 -3.54
CA PHE A 168 -10.34 -8.95 -3.24
C PHE A 168 -11.54 -8.88 -4.17
N ARG A 169 -12.71 -8.63 -3.60
CA ARG A 169 -13.98 -8.50 -4.33
C ARG A 169 -14.81 -7.38 -3.72
N THR A 170 -15.21 -6.40 -4.53
CA THR A 170 -15.94 -5.22 -4.04
C THR A 170 -17.31 -5.60 -3.47
N ASN A 171 -17.96 -6.64 -4.02
CA ASN A 171 -19.25 -7.14 -3.52
C ASN A 171 -19.19 -7.84 -2.16
N LYS A 172 -17.99 -8.12 -1.62
CA LYS A 172 -17.79 -8.72 -0.29
C LYS A 172 -17.50 -7.67 0.79
N LEU A 173 -17.47 -6.38 0.45
CA LEU A 173 -17.18 -5.30 1.40
C LEU A 173 -18.41 -4.78 2.15
N GLN A 174 -19.62 -4.91 1.58
CA GLN A 174 -20.85 -4.50 2.26
C GLN A 174 -21.26 -5.57 3.29
N ARG A 175 -21.44 -5.13 4.54
CA ARG A 175 -21.94 -5.93 5.65
C ARG A 175 -23.46 -5.84 5.73
#